data_AF-A0A841ZQW7-F1
#
_entry.id   AF-A0A841ZQW7-F1
#
_cell.length_a   1.000
_cell.length_b   1.000
_cell.length_c   1.000
_cell.angle_alpha   90.00
_cell.angle_beta   90.00
_cell.angle_gamma   90.00
#
_symmetry.space_group_name_H-M   'P 1'
#
loop_
_entity.id
_entity.type
_entity.pdbx_description
1 polymer ?
#
loop_
_entity_poly.entity_id
_entity_poly.type
_entity_poly.pdbx_seq_one_letter_code
_entity_poly.pdbx_strand_id
1 'polypeptide(L)' 'MTISKLQIKREEAGYSIDELAHKAADKLCDAGHLELVIVRIERGRIVCPKPRKTYEWKALAKALKCKVVDIWEEV' A
#
# COMPACT_ATOMS: atom_id res chain seq x y z
N MET A 1 -11.41 -9.20 12.30
CA MET A 1 -10.59 -8.15 11.68
C MET A 1 -10.92 -8.16 10.19
N THR A 2 -11.33 -7.03 9.64
CA THR A 2 -11.64 -6.90 8.21
C THR A 2 -10.34 -6.80 7.42
N ILE A 3 -10.23 -7.60 6.37
CA ILE A 3 -9.12 -7.56 5.42
C ILE A 3 -9.19 -6.23 4.67
N SER A 4 -8.08 -5.50 4.56
CA SER A 4 -8.05 -4.22 3.85
C SER A 4 -8.07 -4.40 2.33
N LYS A 5 -8.58 -3.42 1.59
CA LYS A 5 -8.50 -3.36 0.12
C LYS A 5 -7.08 -3.52 -0.41
N LEU A 6 -6.10 -2.95 0.28
CA LEU A 6 -4.68 -3.13 -0.06
C LEU A 6 -4.27 -4.60 0.03
N GLN A 7 -4.65 -5.28 1.11
CA GLN A 7 -4.34 -6.70 1.29
C GLN A 7 -4.97 -7.55 0.20
N ILE A 8 -6.25 -7.33 -0.11
CA ILE A 8 -6.97 -8.05 -1.18
C ILE A 8 -6.23 -7.87 -2.51
N LYS A 9 -5.93 -6.63 -2.89
CA LYS A 9 -5.25 -6.36 -4.17
C LYS A 9 -3.83 -6.90 -4.24
N ARG A 10 -3.10 -6.88 -3.13
CA ARG A 10 -1.75 -7.45 -3.04
C ARG A 10 -1.81 -8.97 -3.25
N GLU A 11 -2.74 -9.65 -2.59
CA GLU A 11 -2.92 -11.10 -2.70
C GLU A 11 -3.42 -11.51 -4.09
N GLU A 12 -4.34 -10.75 -4.70
CA GLU A 12 -4.76 -10.93 -6.11
C GLU A 12 -3.59 -10.80 -7.09
N ALA A 13 -2.64 -9.89 -6.81
CA ALA A 13 -1.44 -9.71 -7.60
C ALA A 13 -0.36 -10.77 -7.32
N GLY A 14 -0.57 -11.65 -6.33
CA GLY A 14 0.37 -12.71 -5.94
C GLY A 14 1.65 -12.18 -5.28
N TYR A 15 1.62 -11.01 -4.66
CA TYR A 15 2.79 -10.41 -4.03
C TYR A 15 2.81 -10.64 -2.51
N SER A 16 3.98 -10.95 -1.97
CA SER A 16 4.27 -10.74 -0.56
C SER A 16 4.37 -9.24 -0.23
N ILE A 17 4.39 -8.92 1.06
CA ILE A 17 4.54 -7.53 1.52
C ILE A 17 5.89 -6.95 1.07
N ASP A 18 6.97 -7.72 1.24
CA ASP A 18 8.33 -7.36 0.84
C ASP A 18 8.43 -7.10 -0.67
N GLU A 19 7.87 -7.99 -1.49
CA GLU A 19 7.87 -7.82 -2.95
C GLU A 19 7.09 -6.58 -3.39
N LEU A 20 5.93 -6.31 -2.76
CA LEU A 20 5.16 -5.11 -3.05
C LEU A 20 5.94 -3.85 -2.64
N ALA A 21 6.58 -3.87 -1.46
CA ALA A 21 7.38 -2.77 -0.97
C ALA A 21 8.56 -2.48 -1.90
N HIS A 22 9.30 -3.50 -2.33
CA HIS A 22 10.39 -3.37 -3.29
C HIS A 22 9.93 -2.89 -4.67
N LYS A 23 8.76 -3.32 -5.15
CA LYS A 23 8.18 -2.84 -6.42
C LYS A 23 7.68 -1.40 -6.35
N ALA A 24 7.19 -0.99 -5.18
CA ALA A 24 6.70 0.36 -4.94
C ALA A 24 7.82 1.34 -4.55
N ALA A 25 8.98 0.84 -4.10
CA ALA A 25 10.14 1.65 -3.80
C ALA A 25 10.57 2.45 -5.04
N ASP A 26 10.83 3.73 -4.82
CA ASP A 26 11.30 4.68 -5.85
C ASP A 26 12.21 5.70 -5.15
N LYS A 27 12.74 6.69 -5.87
CA LYS A 27 13.63 7.72 -5.32
C LYS A 27 13.08 8.48 -4.10
N LEU A 28 11.77 8.44 -3.88
CA LEU A 28 11.07 9.15 -2.80
C LEU A 28 10.61 8.22 -1.66
N CYS A 29 10.63 6.91 -1.86
CA CYS A 29 10.19 5.91 -0.88
C CYS A 29 11.21 4.77 -0.82
N ASP A 30 11.82 4.54 0.33
CA ASP A 30 12.57 3.31 0.55
C ASP A 30 11.63 2.11 0.79
N ALA A 31 12.14 0.92 0.46
CA ALA A 31 11.37 -0.32 0.59
C ALA A 31 11.01 -0.64 2.04
N GLY A 32 11.91 -0.37 3.01
CA GLY A 32 11.65 -0.65 4.42
C GLY A 32 10.52 0.20 5.00
N HIS A 33 10.47 1.48 4.64
CA HIS A 33 9.37 2.38 4.98
C HIS A 33 8.04 1.90 4.37
N LEU A 34 8.05 1.51 3.09
CA LEU A 34 6.85 0.99 2.42
C LEU A 34 6.37 -0.33 3.03
N GLU A 35 7.26 -1.23 3.41
CA GLU A 35 6.93 -2.48 4.10
C GLU A 35 6.16 -2.20 5.40
N LEU A 36 6.70 -1.30 6.23
CA LEU A 36 6.05 -0.86 7.48
C LEU A 36 4.68 -0.22 7.23
N VAL A 37 4.56 0.59 6.18
CA VAL A 37 3.30 1.23 5.79
C VAL A 37 2.27 0.18 5.40
N ILE A 38 2.63 -0.79 4.53
CA ILE A 38 1.74 -1.88 4.12
C ILE A 38 1.28 -2.68 5.35
N VAL A 39 2.20 -3.12 6.22
CA VAL A 39 1.87 -3.89 7.43
C VAL A 39 0.90 -3.12 8.34
N ARG A 40 1.11 -1.81 8.50
CA ARG A 40 0.23 -0.98 9.34
C ARG A 40 -1.17 -0.85 8.71
N ILE A 41 -1.25 -0.62 7.41
CA ILE A 41 -2.54 -0.55 6.68
C ILE A 41 -3.30 -1.88 6.78
N GLU A 42 -2.64 -3.01 6.53
CA GLU A 42 -3.26 -4.34 6.59
C GLU A 42 -3.71 -4.73 8.00
N ARG A 43 -3.07 -4.17 9.04
CA ARG A 43 -3.50 -4.31 10.44
C ARG A 43 -4.59 -3.31 10.86
N GLY A 44 -5.15 -2.54 9.92
CA GLY A 44 -6.17 -1.53 10.20
C GLY A 44 -5.64 -0.28 10.92
N ARG A 45 -4.32 -0.10 10.98
CA ARG A 45 -3.68 1.09 11.57
C ARG A 45 -3.29 2.05 10.46
N ILE A 46 -4.25 2.85 10.02
CA ILE A 46 -4.02 3.79 8.93
C ILE A 46 -3.22 4.99 9.46
N VAL A 47 -1.94 5.03 9.11
CA VAL A 47 -1.01 6.10 9.50
C VAL A 47 -1.27 7.37 8.68
N CYS A 48 -1.93 7.23 7.52
CA CYS A 48 -2.06 8.29 6.52
C CYS A 48 -3.54 8.56 6.19
N PRO A 49 -4.16 9.60 6.80
CA PRO A 49 -5.60 9.83 6.71
C PRO A 49 -6.10 10.35 5.35
N LYS A 50 -5.22 10.76 4.41
CA LYS A 50 -5.65 11.20 3.07
C LYS A 50 -4.75 10.70 1.93
N PRO A 51 -5.29 10.03 0.90
CA PRO A 51 -4.53 9.44 -0.20
C PRO A 51 -3.99 10.44 -1.23
N ARG A 52 -4.55 11.66 -1.31
CA ARG A 52 -4.17 12.64 -2.34
C ARG A 52 -2.77 13.25 -2.18
N LYS A 53 -2.22 13.29 -0.97
CA LYS A 53 -0.95 13.96 -0.65
C LYS A 53 0.21 13.02 -0.30
N THR A 54 -0.08 11.73 -0.17
CA THR A 54 0.87 10.72 0.30
C THR A 54 1.36 9.94 -0.90
N TYR A 55 2.62 10.20 -1.22
CA TYR A 55 3.38 9.60 -2.31
C TYR A 55 3.42 8.07 -2.18
N GLU A 56 3.29 7.53 -0.96
CA GLU A 56 3.19 6.09 -0.66
C GLU A 56 1.99 5.43 -1.35
N TRP A 57 0.78 6.00 -1.27
CA TRP A 57 -0.39 5.41 -1.92
C TRP A 57 -0.26 5.39 -3.44
N LYS A 58 0.33 6.45 -4.01
CA LYS A 58 0.60 6.52 -5.45
C LYS A 58 1.64 5.47 -5.87
N ALA A 59 2.67 5.28 -5.05
CA ALA A 59 3.71 4.27 -5.27
C ALA A 59 3.14 2.85 -5.23
N LEU A 60 2.34 2.54 -4.20
CA LEU A 60 1.66 1.24 -4.06
C LEU A 60 0.67 0.97 -5.20
N ALA A 61 -0.16 1.96 -5.55
CA ALA A 61 -1.11 1.84 -6.65
C ALA A 61 -0.40 1.62 -7.99
N LYS A 62 0.72 2.32 -8.23
CA LYS A 62 1.56 2.13 -9.42
C LYS A 62 2.15 0.72 -9.48
N ALA A 63 2.68 0.21 -8.36
CA ALA A 63 3.23 -1.15 -8.27
C ALA A 63 2.18 -2.24 -8.52
N LEU A 64 0.94 -2.02 -8.04
CA LEU A 64 -0.20 -2.91 -8.23
C LEU A 64 -0.95 -2.68 -9.55
N LYS A 65 -0.52 -1.71 -10.37
CA LYS A 65 -1.17 -1.31 -11.63
C LYS A 65 -2.66 -0.99 -11.46
N CYS A 66 -3.02 -0.36 -10.35
CA CYS A 66 -4.39 0.04 -10.02
C CYS A 66 -4.48 1.54 -9.72
N LYS A 67 -5.68 2.02 -9.39
CA LYS A 67 -5.89 3.38 -8.87
C LYS A 67 -5.80 3.37 -7.35
N VAL A 68 -5.46 4.53 -6.77
CA VAL A 68 -5.39 4.67 -5.30
C VAL A 68 -6.72 4.35 -4.62
N VAL A 69 -7.85 4.69 -5.25
CA VAL A 69 -9.20 4.39 -4.74
C VAL A 69 -9.49 2.89 -4.62
N ASP A 70 -8.73 2.04 -5.34
CA ASP A 70 -8.91 0.59 -5.34
C ASP A 70 -8.22 -0.07 -4.14
N ILE A 71 -7.25 0.61 -3.51
CA ILE A 71 -6.48 0.12 -2.35
C ILE A 71 -6.71 0.94 -1.08
N TRP A 72 -7.42 2.06 -1.21
CA TRP A 72 -7.69 2.99 -0.11
C TRP A 72 -9.12 2.81 0.45
N GLU A 73 -9.23 2.90 1.76
CA GLU A 73 -10.48 2.87 2.52
C GLU A 73 -10.60 4.16 3.32
N GLU A 74 -11.80 4.74 3.32
CA GLU A 74 -12.16 5.80 4.25
C GLU A 74 -12.45 5.15 5.60
N VAL A 75 -11.68 5.53 6.63
CA VAL A 75 -11.83 5.06 8.02
C VAL A 75 -12.66 6.04 8.82
#